data_AF-A0A2U1WME0-F1
#
_entry.id   AF-A0A2U1WME0-F1
#
_cell.length_a   1.000
_cell.length_b   1.000
_cell.length_c   1.000
_cell.angle_alpha   90.00
_cell.angle_beta   90.00
_cell.angle_gamma   90.00
#
_symmetry.space_group_name_H-M   'P 1'
#
loop_
_entity.id
_entity.type
_entity.pdbx_description
1 polymer ?
#
loop_
_entity_poly.entity_id
_entity_poly.type
_entity_poly.pdbx_seq_one_letter_code
_entity_poly.pdbx_strand_id
1 'polypeptide(L)'
;MGFTSIWHWIIVLLIVVLLFGAGKLPKVMGDLAKGIKNFKAGLKDDSDDEAPAQPAATVTPLPNQAAAPVVPPAPAAAPGTDPGLKKDETART
;
A
#
# COMPACT_ATOMS: atom_id res chain seq x y z
N MET A 1 -25.81 12.42 -42.91
CA MET A 1 -26.62 11.54 -42.03
C MET A 1 -25.70 10.66 -41.19
N GLY A 2 -24.89 11.20 -40.27
CA GLY A 2 -23.74 10.45 -39.74
C GLY A 2 -23.54 10.49 -38.23
N PHE A 3 -23.72 11.63 -37.59
CA PHE A 3 -23.29 11.80 -36.21
C PHE A 3 -24.11 12.94 -35.60
N THR A 4 -25.37 12.71 -35.26
CA THR A 4 -26.17 13.65 -34.42
C THR A 4 -25.63 13.63 -33.00
N SER A 5 -24.43 14.20 -32.94
CA SER A 5 -23.72 14.69 -31.79
C SER A 5 -23.24 13.58 -30.87
N ILE A 6 -21.92 13.36 -30.88
CA ILE A 6 -21.16 12.87 -29.71
C ILE A 6 -21.69 13.48 -28.39
N TRP A 7 -22.23 14.71 -28.47
CA TRP A 7 -23.02 15.39 -27.45
C TRP A 7 -24.19 14.56 -26.86
N HIS A 8 -24.97 13.82 -27.66
CA HIS A 8 -26.05 12.95 -27.16
C HIS A 8 -25.49 11.82 -26.29
N TRP A 9 -24.39 11.19 -26.70
CA TRP A 9 -23.75 10.13 -25.93
C TRP A 9 -23.22 10.64 -24.58
N ILE A 10 -22.69 11.87 -24.52
CA ILE A 10 -22.30 12.50 -23.26
C ILE A 10 -23.52 12.72 -22.35
N ILE A 11 -24.65 13.20 -22.90
CA ILE A 11 -25.90 13.39 -22.14
C ILE A 11 -26.41 12.07 -21.56
N VAL A 12 -26.41 11.00 -22.36
CA VAL A 12 -26.87 9.68 -21.92
C VAL A 12 -25.97 9.15 -20.81
N LEU A 13 -24.65 9.27 -20.96
CA LEU A 13 -23.68 8.79 -19.97
C LEU A 13 -23.81 9.56 -18.65
N LEU A 14 -24.09 10.88 -18.72
CA LEU A 14 -24.38 11.70 -17.55
C LEU A 14 -25.62 11.19 -16.80
N ILE A 15 -26.72 10.93 -17.51
CA ILE A 15 -27.96 10.44 -16.89
C ILE A 15 -27.75 9.06 -16.24
N VAL A 16 -27.01 8.17 -16.89
CA VAL A 16 -26.68 6.84 -16.33
C VAL A 16 -25.85 6.97 -15.06
N VAL A 17 -24.86 7.85 -15.03
CA VAL A 17 -24.05 8.12 -13.83
C VAL A 17 -24.93 8.69 -12.69
N LEU A 18 -25.90 9.56 -13.00
CA LEU A 18 -26.83 10.09 -12.01
C LEU A 18 -27.78 9.01 -11.46
N LEU A 19 -28.28 8.11 -12.30
CA LEU A 19 -29.19 7.03 -11.89
C LEU A 19 -28.49 5.96 -11.04
N PHE A 20 -27.28 5.58 -11.44
CA PHE A 20 -26.48 4.57 -10.73
C PHE A 20 -25.68 5.17 -9.56
N GLY A 21 -25.46 6.48 -9.58
CA GLY A 21 -24.63 7.21 -8.61
C GLY A 21 -23.13 7.05 -8.86
N ALA A 22 -22.35 8.07 -8.47
CA ALA A 22 -20.90 8.11 -8.64
C ALA A 22 -20.13 7.00 -7.88
N GLY A 23 -20.76 6.29 -6.94
CA GLY A 23 -20.12 5.22 -6.17
C GLY A 23 -20.21 3.83 -6.81
N LYS A 24 -21.23 3.56 -7.64
CA LYS A 24 -21.45 2.23 -8.22
C LYS A 24 -20.70 2.04 -9.53
N LEU A 25 -20.67 3.08 -10.38
CA LEU A 25 -20.03 2.99 -11.70
C LEU A 25 -18.52 2.69 -11.61
N PRO A 26 -17.71 3.38 -10.78
CA PRO A 26 -16.28 3.10 -10.68
C PRO A 26 -15.97 1.74 -10.07
N LYS A 27 -16.82 1.25 -9.16
CA LYS A 27 -16.65 -0.08 -8.53
C LYS A 27 -16.87 -1.19 -9.55
N VAL A 28 -17.98 -1.14 -10.29
CA VAL A 28 -18.31 -2.15 -11.32
C VAL A 28 -17.35 -2.06 -12.51
N MET A 29 -16.99 -0.85 -12.94
CA MET A 29 -15.99 -0.65 -14.00
C MET A 29 -14.59 -1.09 -13.56
N GLY A 30 -14.23 -0.96 -12.28
CA GLY A 30 -12.96 -1.46 -11.75
C GLY A 30 -12.87 -2.99 -11.81
N ASP A 31 -13.93 -3.70 -11.43
CA ASP A 31 -14.00 -5.17 -11.49
C ASP A 31 -14.00 -5.67 -12.95
N LEU A 32 -14.77 -5.01 -13.83
CA LEU A 32 -14.79 -5.30 -15.27
C LEU A 32 -13.41 -5.04 -15.93
N ALA A 33 -12.80 -3.89 -15.64
CA ALA A 33 -11.50 -3.51 -16.18
C ALA A 33 -10.39 -4.47 -15.73
N LYS A 34 -10.44 -4.95 -14.49
CA LYS A 34 -9.49 -5.95 -13.98
C LYS A 34 -9.64 -7.29 -14.72
N GLY A 35 -10.86 -7.74 -14.98
CA GLY A 35 -11.12 -8.94 -15.81
C GLY A 35 -10.58 -8.80 -17.23
N ILE A 36 -10.86 -7.67 -17.90
CA ILE A 36 -10.37 -7.39 -19.26
C ILE A 36 -8.84 -7.27 -19.28
N LYS A 37 -8.22 -6.65 -18.26
CA LYS A 37 -6.77 -6.48 -18.16
C LYS A 37 -6.06 -7.83 -17.96
N ASN A 38 -6.61 -8.71 -17.14
CA ASN A 38 -6.09 -10.07 -16.96
C ASN A 38 -6.27 -10.92 -18.23
N PHE A 39 -7.40 -10.78 -18.93
CA PHE A 39 -7.63 -11.45 -20.21
C PHE A 39 -6.63 -10.97 -21.28
N LYS A 40 -6.40 -9.66 -21.35
CA LYS A 40 -5.43 -9.07 -22.28
C LYS A 40 -4.00 -9.45 -21.91
N ALA A 41 -3.68 -9.51 -20.61
CA ALA A 41 -2.37 -9.93 -20.12
C ALA A 41 -2.11 -11.40 -20.48
N GLY A 42 -3.05 -12.32 -20.22
CA GLY A 42 -2.92 -13.73 -20.61
C GLY A 42 -2.78 -13.93 -22.11
N LEU A 43 -3.52 -13.17 -22.93
CA LEU A 43 -3.35 -13.20 -24.39
C LEU A 43 -1.99 -12.65 -24.88
N LYS A 44 -1.36 -11.76 -24.11
CA LYS A 44 -0.02 -11.22 -24.44
C LYS A 44 1.09 -12.11 -23.89
N ASP A 45 0.88 -12.77 -22.76
CA ASP A 45 1.78 -13.77 -22.18
C ASP A 45 1.96 -14.97 -23.13
N ASP A 46 0.90 -15.37 -23.85
CA ASP A 46 0.99 -16.38 -24.93
C ASP A 46 1.77 -15.89 -26.18
N SER A 47 2.05 -14.59 -26.33
CA SER A 47 2.66 -14.00 -27.54
C SER A 47 4.03 -13.36 -27.31
N ASP A 48 4.36 -12.91 -26.10
CA ASP A 48 5.62 -12.27 -25.75
C ASP A 48 5.93 -12.59 -24.28
N ASP A 49 6.91 -13.48 -24.07
CA ASP A 49 7.53 -13.73 -22.76
C ASP A 49 8.08 -12.40 -22.20
N GLU A 50 7.76 -12.12 -20.92
CA GLU A 50 8.31 -11.05 -20.06
C GLU A 50 7.58 -9.68 -20.02
N ALA A 51 6.70 -9.48 -19.01
CA ALA A 51 6.79 -8.37 -18.04
C ALA A 51 5.66 -8.41 -16.99
N PRO A 52 5.97 -8.22 -15.68
CA PRO A 52 4.97 -8.25 -14.62
C PRO A 52 4.12 -6.98 -14.66
N ALA A 53 2.82 -7.11 -14.90
CA ALA A 53 1.88 -5.99 -14.82
C ALA A 53 1.73 -5.55 -13.36
N GLN A 54 2.44 -4.47 -13.01
CA GLN A 54 2.41 -3.80 -11.72
C GLN A 54 0.98 -3.56 -11.20
N PRO A 55 0.75 -3.72 -9.88
CA PRO A 55 -0.53 -3.42 -9.26
C PRO A 55 -0.81 -1.92 -9.37
N ALA A 56 -1.86 -1.55 -10.09
CA ALA A 56 -2.37 -0.19 -10.08
C ALA A 56 -2.89 0.13 -8.67
N ALA A 57 -2.08 0.88 -7.93
CA ALA A 57 -2.41 1.73 -6.81
C ALA A 57 -3.39 1.16 -5.77
N THR A 58 -2.84 0.43 -4.80
CA THR A 58 -3.30 0.56 -3.42
C THR A 58 -3.09 2.02 -3.03
N VAL A 59 -4.17 2.81 -2.98
CA VAL A 59 -4.25 3.93 -2.03
C VAL A 59 -4.20 3.31 -0.64
N THR A 60 -2.99 3.00 -0.18
CA THR A 60 -2.71 2.90 1.24
C THR A 60 -2.65 4.34 1.72
N PRO A 61 -3.61 4.84 2.51
CA PRO A 61 -3.30 5.99 3.33
C PRO A 61 -2.14 5.51 4.21
N LEU A 62 -0.95 6.08 4.01
CA LEU A 62 0.17 5.83 4.90
C LEU A 62 -0.37 6.01 6.34
N PRO A 63 -0.27 5.02 7.23
CA PRO A 63 -0.19 5.32 8.63
C PRO A 63 1.09 6.15 8.74
N ASN A 64 0.90 7.47 8.80
CA ASN A 64 1.92 8.41 9.18
C ASN A 64 2.39 7.95 10.55
N GLN A 65 3.44 7.14 10.53
CA GLN A 65 4.28 6.79 11.63
C GLN A 65 4.90 8.10 12.09
N ALA A 66 4.12 8.85 12.88
CA ALA A 66 4.59 9.90 13.73
C ALA A 66 5.47 9.21 14.78
N ALA A 67 6.71 8.96 14.37
CA ALA A 67 7.81 8.78 15.29
C ALA A 67 7.92 10.08 16.12
N ALA A 68 7.44 10.00 17.36
CA ALA A 68 7.79 10.92 18.42
C ALA A 68 7.79 10.12 19.73
N PRO A 69 8.77 10.27 20.63
CA PRO A 69 10.13 10.77 20.50
C PRO A 69 11.17 9.65 20.77
N VAL A 70 12.35 9.77 20.19
CA VAL A 70 13.55 9.11 20.71
C VAL A 70 13.83 9.68 22.11
N VAL A 71 13.42 8.95 23.15
CA VAL A 71 13.93 9.19 24.51
C VAL A 71 15.23 8.40 24.62
N PRO A 72 16.40 9.04 24.71
CA PRO A 72 17.65 8.34 24.94
C PRO A 72 17.62 7.74 26.35
N PRO A 73 17.83 6.43 26.54
CA PRO A 73 18.23 5.93 27.84
C PRO A 73 19.70 6.32 28.03
N ALA A 74 19.95 7.49 28.63
CA ALA A 74 21.24 7.81 29.22
C ALA A 74 21.38 6.96 30.51
N PRO A 75 22.23 5.92 30.57
CA PRO A 75 22.48 5.20 31.79
C PRO A 75 23.64 5.88 32.50
N ALA A 76 23.34 6.94 33.26
CA ALA A 76 24.28 7.56 34.17
C ALA A 76 23.66 7.61 35.57
N ALA A 77 23.69 6.47 36.27
CA ALA A 77 23.71 6.39 37.73
C ALA A 77 23.95 4.93 38.18
N ALA A 78 25.22 4.55 38.32
CA ALA A 78 25.63 3.58 39.35
C ALA A 78 25.38 4.24 40.73
N PRO A 79 25.10 3.53 41.86
CA PRO A 79 26.03 2.53 42.40
C PRO A 79 25.38 1.37 43.20
N GLY A 80 26.17 0.33 43.45
CA GLY A 80 25.93 -0.63 44.52
C GLY A 80 25.24 -1.92 44.07
N THR A 81 26.03 -2.98 43.94
CA THR A 81 26.08 -4.08 44.91
C THR A 81 26.87 -5.19 44.22
N ASP A 82 28.17 -5.24 44.51
CA ASP A 82 28.98 -6.44 44.29
C ASP A 82 28.81 -7.33 45.52
N PRO A 83 28.29 -8.55 45.36
CA PRO A 83 28.74 -9.63 46.21
C PRO A 83 28.87 -10.88 45.34
N GLY A 84 29.95 -11.03 44.58
CA GLY A 84 29.91 -12.10 43.59
C GLY A 84 31.17 -12.60 42.92
N LEU A 85 32.39 -12.16 43.24
CA LEU A 85 33.58 -12.84 42.72
C LEU A 85 34.62 -13.12 43.80
N LYS A 86 34.64 -14.39 44.21
CA LYS A 86 35.78 -15.07 44.80
C LYS A 86 36.92 -15.14 43.78
N LYS A 87 38.15 -15.16 44.33
CA LYS A 87 39.46 -15.34 43.65
C LYS A 87 39.85 -14.09 42.85
N ASP A 88 40.92 -13.38 43.18
CA ASP A 88 42.26 -13.86 43.51
C ASP A 88 43.01 -12.87 44.42
N GLU A 89 43.95 -13.43 45.19
CA GLU A 89 45.20 -12.78 45.60
C GLU A 89 45.16 -11.73 46.73
N THR A 90 46.16 -11.85 47.61
CA THR A 90 46.60 -10.82 48.58
C THR A 90 45.88 -10.78 49.93
N ALA A 91 46.12 -11.80 50.75
CA ALA A 91 46.54 -11.56 52.14
C ALA A 91 46.76 -12.89 52.88
N ARG A 92 47.98 -13.03 53.40
CA ARG A 92 48.36 -13.87 54.55
C ARG A 92 48.61 -15.34 54.28
N THR A 93 49.87 -15.70 54.60
CA THR A 93 50.37 -16.98 55.13
C THR A 93 50.43 -18.17 54.21
#